data_AF-A0A9E5AYI4-F1
#
_entry.id   AF-A0A9E5AYI4-F1
#
_cell.length_a   1.000
_cell.length_b   1.000
_cell.length_c   1.000
_cell.angle_alpha   90.00
_cell.angle_beta   90.00
_cell.angle_gamma   90.00
#
_symmetry.space_group_name_H-M   'P 1'
#
loop_
_entity.id
_entity.type
_entity.pdbx_description
1 polymer ?
#
loop_
_entity_poly.entity_id
_entity_poly.type
_entity_poly.pdbx_seq_one_letter_code
_entity_poly.pdbx_strand_id
1 'polypeptide(L)'
;LQGVLRGDVVKGNVVVIRNEGPVGGPGMREMLSPTSAIAGRGLIKDVALITDGRFSGGSHGFDVGHITPEAAKGGPLGIVKNGDLIEIDAVKNTISLLIPDADYAARMAAYTPLPPKETRGVLAKYAKLVSSASEGAVTDKNL
;
A
#
# COMPACT_ATOMS: atom_id res chain seq x y z
N LEU A 1 -3.77 8.16 -8.47
CA LEU A 1 -3.88 8.64 -9.86
C LEU A 1 -3.92 10.17 -9.95
N GLN A 2 -4.94 10.84 -9.37
CA GLN A 2 -5.08 12.30 -9.48
C GLN A 2 -3.82 13.09 -9.07
N GLY A 3 -3.16 12.73 -7.95
CA GLY A 3 -1.92 13.40 -7.55
C GLY A 3 -0.77 13.24 -8.55
N VAL A 4 -0.69 12.10 -9.25
CA VAL A 4 0.30 11.92 -10.33
C VAL A 4 -0.03 12.84 -11.50
N LEU A 5 -1.30 12.90 -11.91
CA LEU A 5 -1.75 13.69 -13.06
C LEU A 5 -1.64 15.21 -12.84
N ARG A 6 -1.84 15.68 -11.61
CA ARG A 6 -1.72 17.11 -11.26
C ARG A 6 -0.30 17.64 -11.18
N GLY A 7 0.70 16.75 -11.15
CA GLY A 7 2.09 17.16 -10.98
C GLY A 7 2.66 16.96 -9.58
N ASP A 8 1.84 16.57 -8.60
CA ASP A 8 2.22 16.50 -7.18
C ASP A 8 3.37 15.51 -6.91
N VAL A 9 3.50 14.47 -7.75
CA VAL A 9 4.61 13.51 -7.69
C VAL A 9 5.79 14.00 -8.50
N VAL A 10 6.98 14.02 -7.89
CA VAL A 10 8.25 14.43 -8.50
C VAL A 10 9.35 13.40 -8.26
N LYS A 11 10.51 13.59 -8.92
CA LYS A 11 11.70 12.75 -8.75
C LYS A 11 12.09 12.60 -7.27
N GLY A 12 12.44 11.37 -6.88
CA GLY A 12 12.83 10.99 -5.53
C GLY A 12 11.67 10.68 -4.59
N ASN A 13 10.42 10.80 -5.03
CA ASN A 13 9.26 10.46 -4.19
C ASN A 13 9.08 8.95 -4.06
N VAL A 14 8.55 8.53 -2.90
CA VAL A 14 7.94 7.21 -2.70
C VAL A 14 6.43 7.40 -2.61
N VAL A 15 5.71 6.90 -3.61
CA VAL A 15 4.24 7.00 -3.68
C VAL A 15 3.62 5.85 -2.91
N VAL A 16 2.90 6.19 -1.84
CA VAL A 16 2.17 5.22 -1.02
C VAL A 16 0.72 5.13 -1.46
N ILE A 17 0.28 3.95 -1.87
CA ILE A 17 -1.12 3.63 -2.17
C ILE A 17 -1.61 2.61 -1.14
N ARG A 18 -2.46 3.03 -0.22
CA ARG A 18 -2.91 2.21 0.92
C ARG A 18 -4.42 2.03 0.96
N ASN A 19 -4.88 1.08 1.78
CA ASN A 19 -6.26 0.62 1.83
C ASN A 19 -6.71 -0.01 0.49
N GLU A 20 -5.77 -0.67 -0.18
CA GLU A 20 -6.01 -1.44 -1.41
C GLU A 20 -5.71 -2.93 -1.19
N GLY A 21 -5.45 -3.34 0.06
CA GLY A 21 -5.22 -4.73 0.46
C GLY A 21 -6.46 -5.61 0.45
N PRO A 22 -6.34 -6.87 0.89
CA PRO A 22 -7.45 -7.84 0.92
C PRO A 22 -8.71 -7.30 1.62
N VAL A 23 -8.56 -6.65 2.77
CA VAL A 23 -9.69 -6.12 3.56
C VAL A 23 -10.01 -4.68 3.21
N GLY A 24 -8.99 -3.83 3.03
CA GLY A 24 -9.16 -2.40 2.78
C GLY A 24 -9.75 -2.08 1.41
N GLY A 25 -9.42 -2.88 0.38
CA GLY A 25 -9.91 -2.72 -0.99
C GLY A 25 -11.45 -2.73 -1.06
N PRO A 26 -12.12 -3.83 -0.66
CA PRO A 26 -11.61 -5.20 -0.46
C PRO A 26 -11.23 -5.92 -1.77
N GLY A 27 -10.57 -7.07 -1.68
CA GLY A 27 -10.25 -7.93 -2.83
C GLY A 27 -8.86 -7.70 -3.44
N MET A 28 -8.02 -6.88 -2.80
CA MET A 28 -6.62 -6.68 -3.18
C MET A 28 -6.44 -6.42 -4.68
N ARG A 29 -7.09 -5.37 -5.22
CA ARG A 29 -7.15 -5.16 -6.67
C ARG A 29 -5.78 -4.92 -7.29
N GLU A 30 -5.65 -5.30 -8.56
CA GLU A 30 -4.47 -5.00 -9.36
C GLU A 30 -4.58 -3.61 -9.97
N MET A 31 -3.52 -2.82 -9.84
CA MET A 31 -3.49 -1.43 -10.30
C MET A 31 -2.44 -1.23 -11.39
N LEU A 32 -2.91 -1.03 -12.63
CA LEU A 32 -2.07 -0.60 -13.75
C LEU A 32 -2.00 0.93 -13.87
N SER A 33 -3.10 1.64 -13.59
CA SER A 33 -3.19 3.07 -13.84
C SER A 33 -2.12 3.93 -13.12
N PRO A 34 -1.76 3.67 -11.84
CA PRO A 34 -0.70 4.43 -11.18
C PRO A 34 0.68 4.26 -11.84
N THR A 35 1.06 3.04 -12.19
CA THR A 35 2.37 2.75 -12.81
C THR A 35 2.43 3.35 -14.21
N SER A 36 1.38 3.21 -15.01
CA SER A 36 1.28 3.85 -16.34
C SER A 36 1.34 5.39 -16.26
N ALA A 37 0.72 6.00 -15.26
CA ALA A 37 0.74 7.46 -15.10
C ALA A 37 2.14 7.99 -14.73
N ILE A 38 2.87 7.27 -13.87
CA ILE A 38 4.27 7.59 -13.55
C ILE A 38 5.16 7.43 -14.77
N ALA A 39 4.98 6.35 -15.53
CA ALA A 39 5.68 6.11 -16.79
C ALA A 39 5.43 7.23 -17.81
N GLY A 40 4.18 7.63 -18.01
CA GLY A 40 3.79 8.70 -18.93
C GLY A 40 4.36 10.07 -18.57
N ARG A 41 4.74 10.29 -17.30
CA ARG A 41 5.44 11.49 -16.84
C ARG A 41 6.97 11.37 -16.90
N GLY A 42 7.50 10.26 -17.39
CA GLY A 42 8.94 10.01 -17.48
C GLY A 42 9.62 9.75 -16.13
N LEU A 43 8.84 9.43 -15.07
CA LEU A 43 9.34 9.33 -13.70
C LEU A 43 9.59 7.87 -13.24
N ILE A 44 9.45 6.89 -14.13
CA ILE A 44 9.48 5.45 -13.77
C ILE A 44 10.79 4.98 -13.12
N LYS A 45 11.91 5.64 -13.39
CA LYS A 45 13.21 5.33 -12.79
C LYS A 45 13.56 6.18 -11.57
N ASP A 46 12.74 7.19 -11.31
CA ASP A 46 13.02 8.24 -10.32
C ASP A 46 12.04 8.21 -9.14
N VAL A 47 10.98 7.41 -9.23
CA VAL A 47 9.92 7.29 -8.22
C VAL A 47 9.69 5.82 -7.90
N ALA A 48 9.54 5.52 -6.61
CA ALA A 48 9.09 4.20 -6.16
C ALA A 48 7.58 4.23 -5.88
N LEU A 49 6.90 3.10 -6.08
CA LEU A 49 5.50 2.91 -5.71
C LEU A 49 5.40 1.75 -4.72
N ILE A 50 4.67 1.97 -3.62
CA ILE A 50 4.43 0.95 -2.62
C ILE A 50 2.95 0.83 -2.27
N THR A 51 2.47 -0.39 -2.03
CA THR A 51 1.07 -0.63 -1.72
C THR A 51 0.83 -1.88 -0.88
N ASP A 52 -0.25 -1.85 -0.09
CA ASP A 52 -0.84 -3.04 0.53
C ASP A 52 -1.71 -3.86 -0.46
N GLY A 53 -1.95 -3.32 -1.67
CA GLY A 53 -2.59 -3.99 -2.79
C GLY A 53 -1.61 -4.64 -3.78
N ARG A 54 -1.93 -4.57 -5.08
CA ARG A 54 -1.12 -5.15 -6.17
C ARG A 54 -0.86 -4.15 -7.30
N PHE A 55 0.29 -4.30 -7.94
CA PHE A 55 0.61 -3.65 -9.22
C PHE A 55 0.58 -4.66 -10.36
N SER A 56 0.27 -4.19 -11.56
CA SER A 56 0.32 -5.03 -12.76
C SER A 56 1.76 -5.12 -13.29
N GLY A 57 2.15 -6.32 -13.75
CA GLY A 57 3.55 -6.70 -14.07
C GLY A 57 4.23 -5.94 -15.22
N GLY A 58 3.65 -4.87 -15.76
CA GLY A 58 4.26 -4.03 -16.81
C GLY A 58 5.20 -2.93 -16.27
N SER A 59 5.74 -3.10 -15.07
CA SER A 59 6.40 -2.00 -14.35
C SER A 59 7.93 -2.12 -14.41
N HIS A 60 8.61 -1.04 -14.79
CA HIS A 60 10.07 -0.96 -14.97
C HIS A 60 10.76 -0.13 -13.87
N GLY A 61 10.09 0.07 -12.73
CA GLY A 61 10.56 0.85 -11.58
C GLY A 61 10.60 0.04 -10.28
N PHE A 62 10.78 0.74 -9.16
CA PHE A 62 10.67 0.13 -7.82
C PHE A 62 9.20 0.06 -7.40
N ASP A 63 8.55 -1.04 -7.72
CA ASP A 63 7.14 -1.30 -7.42
C ASP A 63 6.99 -2.42 -6.40
N VAL A 64 6.53 -2.09 -5.20
CA VAL A 64 6.34 -3.07 -4.12
C VAL A 64 4.86 -3.22 -3.78
N GLY A 65 4.31 -4.41 -4.02
CA GLY A 65 2.97 -4.79 -3.57
C GLY A 65 2.98 -5.61 -2.28
N HIS A 66 1.78 -6.02 -1.85
CA HIS A 66 1.57 -7.01 -0.78
C HIS A 66 2.11 -6.59 0.59
N ILE A 67 2.31 -5.30 0.84
CA ILE A 67 2.77 -4.80 2.14
C ILE A 67 1.79 -5.24 3.23
N THR A 68 2.34 -5.92 4.23
CA THR A 68 1.60 -6.58 5.30
C THR A 68 2.20 -6.22 6.66
N PRO A 69 1.40 -6.01 7.73
CA PRO A 69 -0.06 -5.94 7.72
C PRO A 69 -0.58 -4.81 6.82
N GLU A 70 -1.74 -5.00 6.20
CA GLU A 70 -2.36 -3.94 5.38
C GLU A 70 -2.86 -2.78 6.26
N ALA A 71 -3.07 -1.59 5.68
CA ALA A 71 -3.48 -0.42 6.45
C ALA A 71 -4.83 -0.64 7.18
N ALA A 72 -5.80 -1.30 6.53
CA ALA A 72 -7.10 -1.63 7.13
C ALA A 72 -7.02 -2.60 8.32
N LYS A 73 -5.88 -3.26 8.54
CA LYS A 73 -5.60 -4.14 9.68
C LYS A 73 -4.66 -3.53 10.70
N GLY A 74 -4.41 -2.22 10.63
CA GLY A 74 -3.52 -1.53 11.58
C GLY A 74 -2.04 -1.61 11.19
N GLY A 75 -1.73 -1.91 9.93
CA GLY A 75 -0.35 -1.99 9.47
C GLY A 75 0.37 -0.64 9.39
N PRO A 76 1.71 -0.63 9.42
CA PRO A 76 2.51 0.61 9.43
C PRO A 76 2.29 1.53 8.21
N LEU A 77 1.87 0.98 7.07
CA LEU A 77 1.52 1.77 5.89
C LEU A 77 0.40 2.80 6.18
N GLY A 78 -0.44 2.51 7.18
CA GLY A 78 -1.53 3.36 7.66
C GLY A 78 -1.09 4.66 8.33
N ILE A 79 0.13 4.72 8.88
CA ILE A 79 0.63 5.87 9.65
C ILE A 79 1.57 6.79 8.86
N VAL A 80 1.93 6.40 7.64
CA VAL A 80 2.76 7.22 6.75
C VAL A 80 2.06 8.54 6.44
N LYS A 81 2.81 9.64 6.51
CA LYS A 81 2.40 10.99 6.18
C LYS A 81 3.27 11.55 5.05
N ASN A 82 2.75 12.53 4.32
CA ASN A 82 3.52 13.22 3.29
C ASN A 82 4.76 13.87 3.92
N GLY A 83 5.91 13.68 3.26
CA GLY A 83 7.20 14.20 3.73
C GLY A 83 7.98 13.23 4.62
N ASP A 84 7.39 12.12 5.08
CA ASP A 84 8.16 11.07 5.76
C ASP A 84 9.16 10.43 4.77
N LEU A 85 10.35 10.11 5.26
CA LEU A 85 11.36 9.38 4.48
C LEU A 85 11.08 7.88 4.54
N ILE A 86 11.13 7.23 3.37
CA ILE A 86 11.01 5.78 3.25
C ILE A 86 12.26 5.27 2.53
N GLU A 87 12.96 4.34 3.16
CA GLU A 87 14.06 3.61 2.54
C GLU A 87 13.54 2.27 2.02
N ILE A 88 13.86 1.97 0.75
CA ILE A 88 13.61 0.67 0.13
C ILE A 88 14.97 0.11 -0.29
N ASP A 89 15.41 -0.96 0.37
CA ASP A 89 16.68 -1.61 0.11
C ASP A 89 16.42 -3.04 -0.38
N ALA A 90 16.53 -3.24 -1.69
CA ALA A 90 16.30 -4.54 -2.32
C ALA A 90 17.41 -5.56 -2.01
N VAL A 91 18.61 -5.10 -1.64
CA VAL A 91 19.73 -6.00 -1.28
C VAL A 91 19.55 -6.52 0.14
N LYS A 92 19.17 -5.65 1.08
CA LYS A 92 18.82 -6.04 2.45
C LYS A 92 17.43 -6.66 2.57
N ASN A 93 16.61 -6.53 1.54
CA ASN A 93 15.20 -6.93 1.53
C ASN A 93 14.39 -6.24 2.64
N THR A 94 14.55 -4.91 2.75
CA THR A 94 13.89 -4.10 3.78
C THR A 94 13.16 -2.90 3.20
N ILE A 95 12.06 -2.53 3.85
CA ILE A 95 11.35 -1.26 3.64
C ILE A 95 11.15 -0.62 5.00
N SER A 96 11.72 0.57 5.19
CA SER A 96 11.80 1.24 6.48
C SER A 96 11.21 2.63 6.41
N LEU A 97 10.28 2.93 7.33
CA LEU A 97 9.80 4.29 7.57
C LEU A 97 10.79 4.99 8.50
N LEU A 98 11.56 5.94 7.97
CA LEU A 98 12.64 6.60 8.70
C LEU A 98 12.11 7.80 9.49
N ILE A 99 11.40 7.51 10.57
CA ILE A 99 10.92 8.50 11.55
C ILE A 99 11.42 8.13 12.95
N PRO A 100 11.50 9.08 13.90
CA PRO A 100 11.85 8.77 15.29
C PRO A 100 10.90 7.73 15.90
N ASP A 101 11.44 6.82 16.72
CA ASP A 101 10.66 5.76 17.37
C ASP A 101 9.49 6.29 18.20
N ALA A 102 9.67 7.45 18.85
CA ALA A 102 8.62 8.11 19.61
C ALA A 102 7.45 8.55 18.72
N ASP A 103 7.72 9.08 17.53
CA ASP A 103 6.70 9.46 16.56
C ASP A 103 6.02 8.22 15.99
N TYR A 104 6.79 7.17 15.68
CA TYR A 104 6.23 5.90 15.22
C TYR A 104 5.25 5.33 16.24
N ALA A 105 5.69 5.20 17.51
CA ALA A 105 4.86 4.68 18.59
C ALA A 105 3.60 5.52 18.82
N ALA A 106 3.74 6.85 18.87
CA ALA A 106 2.61 7.77 19.03
C ALA A 106 1.61 7.67 17.87
N ARG A 107 2.09 7.62 16.62
CA ARG A 107 1.24 7.50 15.44
C ARG A 107 0.54 6.15 15.39
N MET A 108 1.23 5.05 15.73
CA MET A 108 0.63 3.71 15.80
C MET A 108 -0.45 3.63 16.87
N ALA A 109 -0.20 4.19 18.06
CA ALA A 109 -1.17 4.22 19.16
C ALA A 109 -2.42 5.05 18.81
N ALA A 110 -2.25 6.13 18.04
CA ALA A 110 -3.35 6.97 17.58
C ALA A 110 -4.02 6.46 16.29
N TYR A 111 -3.52 5.38 15.68
CA TYR A 111 -4.00 4.94 14.37
C TYR A 111 -5.30 4.15 14.51
N THR A 112 -6.36 4.70 13.89
CA THR A 112 -7.64 4.00 13.74
C THR A 112 -7.78 3.55 12.29
N PRO A 113 -7.70 2.23 11.99
CA PRO A 113 -7.89 1.72 10.65
C PRO A 113 -9.28 2.06 10.10
N LEU A 114 -9.35 2.29 8.79
CA LEU A 114 -10.64 2.50 8.13
C LEU A 114 -11.38 1.16 8.00
N PRO A 115 -12.70 1.13 8.26
CA PRO A 115 -13.49 -0.07 8.01
C PRO A 115 -13.54 -0.38 6.50
N PRO A 116 -13.80 -1.64 6.11
CA PRO A 116 -14.05 -1.98 4.71
C PRO A 116 -15.15 -1.11 4.11
N LYS A 117 -14.95 -0.68 2.85
CA LYS A 117 -15.93 0.14 2.12
C LYS A 117 -17.26 -0.59 1.95
N GLU A 118 -17.18 -1.89 1.68
CA GLU A 118 -18.34 -2.74 1.42
C GLU A 118 -18.85 -3.39 2.70
N THR A 119 -20.10 -3.08 3.07
CA THR A 119 -20.73 -3.58 4.30
C THR A 119 -21.70 -4.74 4.07
N ARG A 120 -22.05 -5.02 2.80
CA ARG A 120 -22.90 -6.14 2.39
C ARG A 120 -22.39 -6.80 1.10
N GLY A 121 -23.00 -7.93 0.73
CA GLY A 121 -22.68 -8.62 -0.52
C GLY A 121 -21.37 -9.42 -0.47
N VAL A 122 -20.90 -9.84 -1.65
CA VAL A 122 -19.75 -10.75 -1.78
C VAL A 122 -18.45 -10.13 -1.26
N LEU A 123 -18.22 -8.84 -1.49
CA LEU A 123 -17.01 -8.16 -1.03
C LEU A 123 -16.98 -7.99 0.49
N ALA A 124 -18.13 -7.76 1.13
CA ALA A 124 -18.22 -7.75 2.59
C ALA A 124 -17.96 -9.15 3.19
N LYS A 125 -18.48 -10.22 2.55
CA LYS A 125 -18.17 -11.61 2.93
C LYS A 125 -16.67 -11.88 2.82
N TYR A 126 -16.06 -11.49 1.68
CA TYR A 126 -14.62 -11.64 1.45
C TYR A 126 -13.81 -10.91 2.53
N ALA A 127 -14.06 -9.62 2.74
CA ALA A 127 -13.34 -8.81 3.72
C ALA A 127 -13.43 -9.36 5.16
N LYS A 128 -14.54 -10.05 5.49
CA LYS A 128 -14.75 -10.68 6.80
C LYS A 128 -13.96 -11.97 6.97
N LEU A 129 -13.74 -12.73 5.90
CA LEU A 129 -13.16 -14.08 5.94
C LEU A 129 -11.68 -14.14 5.52
N VAL A 130 -11.24 -13.18 4.73
CA VAL A 130 -9.92 -13.22 4.08
C VAL A 130 -8.78 -13.10 5.10
N SER A 131 -7.77 -13.94 4.92
CA SER A 131 -6.49 -13.89 5.62
C SER A 131 -5.56 -12.83 5.02
N SER A 132 -4.38 -12.66 5.62
CA SER A 132 -3.38 -11.70 5.14
C SER A 132 -2.85 -12.05 3.75
N ALA A 133 -2.41 -11.05 2.98
CA ALA A 133 -1.69 -11.27 1.72
C ALA A 133 -0.43 -12.14 1.89
N SER A 134 0.26 -12.01 3.04
CA SER A 134 1.41 -12.87 3.40
C SER A 134 1.05 -14.37 3.55
N GLU A 135 -0.23 -14.67 3.69
CA GLU A 135 -0.78 -16.02 3.84
C GLU A 135 -1.56 -16.47 2.58
N GLY A 136 -1.42 -15.71 1.48
CA GLY A 136 -2.07 -16.00 0.21
C GLY A 136 -3.50 -15.48 0.09
N ALA A 137 -3.99 -14.67 1.04
CA ALA A 137 -5.35 -14.13 1.04
C ALA A 137 -6.44 -15.22 0.88
N VAL A 138 -6.23 -16.38 1.52
CA VAL A 138 -7.22 -17.46 1.59
C VAL A 138 -8.42 -17.06 2.45
N THR A 139 -9.59 -17.63 2.18
CA THR A 139 -10.87 -17.27 2.84
C THR A 139 -11.44 -18.36 3.74
N ASP A 140 -10.68 -19.43 3.97
CA ASP A 140 -11.10 -20.64 4.70
C ASP A 140 -10.18 -21.01 5.87
N LYS A 141 -9.14 -20.20 6.13
CA LYS A 141 -8.10 -20.49 7.13
C LYS A 141 -8.61 -20.73 8.56
N ASN A 142 -9.66 -20.02 8.96
CA ASN A 142 -10.21 -20.04 10.32
C ASN A 142 -11.70 -20.43 10.31
N LEU A 143 -12.14 -21.19 9.29
CA LEU A 143 -13.49 -21.73 9.21
C LEU A 143 -13.63 -23.03 10.00
#